data_AF-A0A9C9ESR9-F1
#
_entry.id   AF-A0A9C9ESR9-F1
#
_cell.length_a   1.000
_cell.length_b   1.000
_cell.length_c   1.000
_cell.angle_alpha   90.00
_cell.angle_beta   90.00
_cell.angle_gamma   90.00
#
_symmetry.space_group_name_H-M   'P 1'
#
loop_
_entity.id
_entity.type
_entity.pdbx_description
1 polymer ?
#
loop_
_entity_poly.entity_id
_entity_poly.type
_entity_poly.pdbx_seq_one_letter_code
_entity_poly.pdbx_strand_id
1 'polypeptide(L)'
;AKDREPITPFIDKVRQLYSDLRVSTILVMGGSGDYFDVADLVIAMDAFTAHDVSEEARRIASKYSSERKPEGGETFGRVTPRVPLRESLDASKGRKDVKIAGRGLKTIIFGRHTIDLSCVEGLVHPSQVNAIGQAIYYARTRYMDGKRTLPEILDLVMEDIDRYGLDVIDPRHIGEYARFRRFELAAALNRLPTLRVV
;
A
#
# COMPACT_ATOMS: atom_id res chain seq x y z
N ALA A 1 -5.73 -1.86 32.98
CA ALA A 1 -4.66 -1.79 31.95
C ALA A 1 -5.25 -1.88 30.55
N LYS A 2 -6.17 -2.83 30.28
CA LYS A 2 -6.78 -3.09 28.97
C LYS A 2 -7.58 -1.94 28.35
N ASP A 3 -8.29 -1.13 29.14
CA ASP A 3 -9.00 0.07 28.63
C ASP A 3 -8.06 1.19 28.15
N ARG A 4 -6.75 1.00 28.27
CA ARG A 4 -5.71 1.97 27.87
C ARG A 4 -4.83 1.47 26.72
N GLU A 5 -5.07 0.27 26.19
CA GLU A 5 -4.30 -0.30 25.08
C GLU A 5 -5.20 -0.34 23.82
N PRO A 6 -5.15 0.70 22.96
CA PRO A 6 -6.06 0.83 21.83
C PRO A 6 -5.67 -0.03 20.62
N ILE A 7 -4.54 -0.75 20.68
CA ILE A 7 -3.97 -1.46 19.54
C ILE A 7 -4.44 -2.92 19.56
N THR A 8 -5.24 -3.30 18.57
CA THR A 8 -5.48 -4.72 18.26
C THR A 8 -4.27 -5.28 17.51
N PRO A 9 -3.58 -6.31 18.02
CA PRO A 9 -2.41 -6.89 17.37
C PRO A 9 -2.77 -7.64 16.08
N PHE A 10 -1.83 -7.67 15.13
CA PHE A 10 -2.08 -8.22 13.78
C PHE A 10 -2.49 -9.68 13.77
N ILE A 11 -1.93 -10.51 14.66
CA ILE A 11 -2.31 -11.92 14.84
C ILE A 11 -3.81 -12.14 15.08
N ASP A 12 -4.53 -11.16 15.66
CA ASP A 12 -5.99 -11.28 15.86
C ASP A 12 -6.80 -10.92 14.63
N LYS A 13 -6.20 -10.23 13.66
CA LYS A 13 -6.84 -9.81 12.41
C LYS A 13 -6.39 -10.61 11.20
N VAL A 14 -5.24 -11.29 11.27
CA VAL A 14 -4.64 -11.99 10.11
C VAL A 14 -5.54 -13.09 9.56
N ARG A 15 -6.23 -13.84 10.42
CA ARG A 15 -7.16 -14.88 9.97
C ARG A 15 -8.39 -14.27 9.28
N GLN A 16 -8.87 -13.14 9.80
CA GLN A 16 -10.03 -12.42 9.26
C GLN A 16 -9.75 -11.80 7.88
N LEU A 17 -8.51 -11.37 7.62
CA LEU A 17 -8.09 -10.95 6.27
C LEU A 17 -8.34 -12.05 5.24
N TYR A 18 -8.07 -13.31 5.59
CA TYR A 18 -8.30 -14.44 4.69
C TYR A 18 -9.78 -14.86 4.65
N SER A 19 -10.42 -15.07 5.80
CA SER A 19 -11.81 -15.57 5.84
C SER A 19 -12.81 -14.60 5.24
N ASP A 20 -12.65 -13.29 5.51
CA ASP A 20 -13.65 -12.28 5.18
C ASP A 20 -13.32 -11.58 3.87
N LEU A 21 -12.03 -11.28 3.65
CA LEU A 21 -11.57 -10.48 2.51
C LEU A 21 -10.79 -11.29 1.45
N ARG A 22 -10.57 -12.59 1.67
CA ARG A 22 -9.79 -13.47 0.78
C ARG A 22 -8.37 -12.97 0.52
N VAL A 23 -7.77 -12.29 1.50
CA VAL A 23 -6.39 -11.80 1.45
C VAL A 23 -5.48 -12.78 2.18
N SER A 24 -4.62 -13.45 1.44
CA SER A 24 -3.55 -14.30 2.01
C SER A 24 -2.40 -13.44 2.54
N THR A 25 -1.72 -13.94 3.58
CA THR A 25 -0.57 -13.27 4.20
C THR A 25 0.63 -14.21 4.21
N ILE A 26 1.79 -13.71 3.78
CA ILE A 26 3.09 -14.35 3.99
C ILE A 26 3.84 -13.50 5.00
N LEU A 27 4.30 -14.12 6.10
CA LEU A 27 4.98 -13.43 7.20
C LEU A 27 6.29 -14.15 7.52
N VAL A 28 7.40 -13.41 7.46
CA VAL A 28 8.70 -13.89 7.94
C VAL A 28 8.77 -13.65 9.44
N MET A 29 9.10 -14.69 10.20
CA MET A 29 9.23 -14.64 11.66
C MET A 29 10.52 -15.33 12.10
N GLY A 30 11.14 -14.84 13.18
CA GLY A 30 12.38 -15.43 13.72
C GLY A 30 12.44 -15.56 15.25
N GLY A 31 11.48 -15.00 16.00
CA GLY A 31 11.58 -14.91 17.46
C GLY A 31 10.29 -15.19 18.25
N SER A 32 9.18 -15.49 17.58
CA SER A 32 7.91 -15.83 18.25
C SER A 32 7.17 -16.91 17.47
N GLY A 33 6.67 -17.91 18.20
CA GLY A 33 5.78 -18.97 17.69
C GLY A 33 4.29 -18.60 17.77
N ASP A 34 3.95 -17.36 18.14
CA ASP A 34 2.56 -16.96 18.42
C ASP A 34 1.64 -17.19 17.20
N TYR A 35 2.17 -17.08 15.97
CA TYR A 35 1.35 -17.28 14.77
C TYR A 35 1.16 -18.75 14.38
N PHE A 36 1.79 -19.72 15.06
CA PHE A 36 1.59 -21.15 14.73
C PHE A 36 0.12 -21.57 14.83
N ASP A 37 -0.62 -20.99 15.79
CA ASP A 37 -2.05 -21.26 15.98
C ASP A 37 -2.93 -20.80 14.81
N VAL A 38 -2.46 -19.80 14.05
CA VAL A 38 -3.24 -19.15 12.97
C VAL A 38 -2.61 -19.34 11.59
N ALA A 39 -1.51 -20.07 11.48
CA ALA A 39 -0.83 -20.34 10.22
C ALA A 39 -1.36 -21.61 9.54
N ASP A 40 -1.56 -21.54 8.22
CA ASP A 40 -1.93 -22.71 7.42
C ASP A 40 -0.70 -23.52 6.99
N LEU A 41 0.39 -22.82 6.66
CA LEU A 41 1.67 -23.35 6.21
C LEU A 41 2.80 -22.68 6.98
N VAL A 42 3.72 -23.48 7.53
CA VAL A 42 4.93 -22.99 8.21
C VAL A 42 6.15 -23.54 7.49
N ILE A 43 6.95 -22.64 6.92
CA ILE A 43 8.20 -22.98 6.24
C ILE A 43 9.36 -22.53 7.13
N ALA A 44 10.20 -23.48 7.53
CA ALA A 44 11.47 -23.19 8.16
C ALA A 44 12.57 -23.10 7.09
N MET A 45 13.40 -22.06 7.18
CA MET A 45 14.60 -21.93 6.36
C MET A 45 15.81 -22.36 7.21
N ASP A 46 16.47 -23.45 6.82
CA ASP A 46 17.71 -23.93 7.44
C ASP A 46 18.80 -24.05 6.38
N ALA A 47 19.95 -23.42 6.60
CA ALA A 47 21.05 -23.35 5.65
C ALA A 47 20.59 -23.06 4.19
N PHE A 48 19.69 -22.08 4.03
CA PHE A 48 19.05 -21.68 2.75
C PHE A 48 18.17 -22.75 2.08
N THR A 49 17.81 -23.80 2.81
CA THR A 49 16.89 -24.86 2.37
C THR A 49 15.54 -24.70 3.06
N ALA A 50 14.45 -24.81 2.29
CA ALA A 50 13.09 -24.69 2.78
C ALA A 50 12.54 -26.05 3.24
N HIS A 51 11.96 -26.08 4.44
CA HIS A 51 11.33 -27.26 5.02
C HIS A 51 9.90 -26.92 5.44
N ASP A 52 8.92 -27.72 4.99
CA ASP A 52 7.57 -27.65 5.55
C ASP A 52 7.57 -28.27 6.95
N VAL A 53 7.35 -27.42 7.95
CA VAL A 53 7.30 -27.79 9.37
C VAL A 53 5.91 -27.54 9.96
N SER A 54 4.87 -27.53 9.13
CA SER A 54 3.50 -27.20 9.56
C SER A 54 2.97 -28.17 10.62
N GLU A 55 3.28 -29.46 10.52
CA GLU A 55 2.89 -30.44 11.53
C GLU A 55 3.60 -30.24 12.86
N GLU A 56 4.88 -29.90 12.82
CA GLU A 56 5.66 -29.56 14.02
C GLU A 56 5.10 -28.32 14.71
N ALA A 57 4.85 -27.26 13.93
CA ALA A 57 4.27 -26.02 14.42
C ALA A 57 2.91 -26.24 15.08
N ARG A 58 2.03 -27.04 14.47
CA ARG A 58 0.73 -27.43 15.06
C ARG A 58 0.90 -28.20 16.38
N ARG A 59 1.90 -29.07 16.47
CA ARG A 59 2.17 -29.82 17.71
C ARG A 59 2.64 -28.89 18.83
N ILE A 60 3.53 -27.95 18.52
CA ILE A 60 4.03 -26.95 19.49
C ILE A 60 2.88 -26.07 19.97
N ALA A 61 2.09 -25.52 19.04
CA ALA A 61 0.87 -24.76 19.30
C ALA A 61 -0.07 -25.49 20.29
N SER A 62 -0.37 -26.77 20.01
CA SER A 62 -1.25 -27.56 20.88
C SER A 62 -0.68 -27.83 22.27
N LYS A 63 0.66 -27.96 22.40
CA LYS A 63 1.34 -28.22 23.68
C LYS A 63 1.43 -26.96 24.54
N TYR A 64 1.59 -25.80 23.91
CA TYR A 64 1.72 -24.51 24.56
C TYR A 64 0.54 -23.61 24.22
N SER A 65 -0.68 -24.13 24.43
CA SER A 65 -1.92 -23.40 24.16
C SER A 65 -1.84 -22.01 24.78
N SER A 66 -1.82 -21.01 23.92
CA SER A 66 -1.81 -19.61 24.32
C SER A 66 -3.06 -19.31 25.15
N GLU A 67 -2.91 -18.76 26.36
CA GLU A 67 -4.06 -18.24 27.15
C GLU A 67 -4.66 -16.94 26.55
N ARG A 68 -4.23 -16.59 25.33
CA ARG A 68 -4.55 -15.36 24.64
C ARG A 68 -6.01 -15.36 24.20
N LYS A 69 -6.75 -14.36 24.68
CA LYS A 69 -8.11 -14.09 24.23
C LYS A 69 -8.04 -13.27 22.94
N PRO A 70 -8.62 -13.72 21.81
CA PRO A 70 -8.63 -12.96 20.57
C PRO A 70 -9.31 -11.59 20.77
N GLU A 71 -8.65 -10.53 20.32
CA GLU A 71 -9.16 -9.15 20.46
C GLU A 71 -9.61 -8.55 19.12
N GLY A 72 -9.60 -9.36 18.06
CA GLY A 72 -9.94 -8.98 16.69
C GLY A 72 -11.44 -8.84 16.40
N GLY A 73 -12.30 -9.09 17.37
CA GLY A 73 -13.75 -9.20 17.15
C GLY A 73 -14.11 -10.41 16.28
N GLU A 74 -15.33 -10.44 15.75
CA GLU A 74 -15.83 -11.56 14.94
C GLU A 74 -15.48 -11.42 13.45
N THR A 75 -15.29 -10.19 12.95
CA THR A 75 -15.02 -9.89 11.54
C THR A 75 -13.88 -8.89 11.40
N PHE A 76 -13.27 -8.83 10.22
CA PHE A 76 -12.25 -7.82 9.90
C PHE A 76 -12.83 -6.40 10.05
N GLY A 77 -14.11 -6.24 9.70
CA GLY A 77 -14.84 -4.98 9.71
C GLY A 77 -14.90 -4.34 8.32
N ARG A 78 -15.51 -3.16 8.25
CA ARG A 78 -15.66 -2.43 6.99
C ARG A 78 -14.45 -1.53 6.74
N VAL A 79 -13.83 -1.67 5.58
CA VAL A 79 -12.83 -0.71 5.11
C VAL A 79 -13.54 0.55 4.63
N THR A 80 -13.29 1.68 5.29
CA THR A 80 -13.90 2.96 4.91
C THR A 80 -13.29 3.47 3.60
N PRO A 81 -14.09 3.63 2.53
CA PRO A 81 -13.61 4.25 1.30
C PRO A 81 -13.22 5.71 1.57
N ARG A 82 -12.19 6.19 0.87
CA ARG A 82 -11.71 7.57 0.98
C ARG A 82 -11.93 8.29 -0.33
N VAL A 83 -12.49 9.49 -0.29
CA VAL A 83 -12.72 10.35 -1.47
C VAL A 83 -11.70 11.49 -1.46
N PRO A 84 -10.65 11.46 -2.31
CA PRO A 84 -9.63 12.50 -2.35
C PRO A 84 -10.18 13.86 -2.82
N LEU A 85 -9.79 14.93 -2.13
CA LEU A 85 -10.12 16.31 -2.52
C LEU A 85 -9.00 16.89 -3.39
N ARG A 86 -9.30 17.23 -4.65
CA ARG A 86 -8.28 17.75 -5.60
C ARG A 86 -7.60 19.03 -5.14
N GLU A 87 -8.29 19.84 -4.35
CA GLU A 87 -7.80 21.11 -3.81
C GLU A 87 -6.67 20.88 -2.79
N SER A 88 -6.53 19.65 -2.29
CA SER A 88 -5.47 19.24 -1.37
C SER A 88 -4.18 18.80 -2.07
N LEU A 89 -4.18 18.71 -3.40
CA LEU A 89 -3.03 18.36 -4.22
C LEU A 89 -2.55 19.60 -5.00
N ASP A 90 -1.65 20.39 -4.43
CA ASP A 90 -1.05 21.52 -5.13
C ASP A 90 0.31 21.13 -5.76
N ALA A 91 0.36 21.14 -7.09
CA ALA A 91 1.58 20.84 -7.85
C ALA A 91 2.40 22.10 -8.18
N SER A 92 1.97 23.30 -7.76
CA SER A 92 2.64 24.56 -8.09
C SER A 92 3.91 24.79 -7.25
N LYS A 93 4.90 25.49 -7.83
CA LYS A 93 6.11 25.94 -7.11
C LYS A 93 6.68 27.23 -7.69
N GLY A 94 6.55 28.32 -6.93
CA GLY A 94 7.05 29.63 -7.34
C GLY A 94 6.30 30.12 -8.58
N ARG A 95 7.01 30.39 -9.68
CA ARG A 95 6.42 30.80 -10.97
C ARG A 95 5.94 29.62 -11.84
N LYS A 96 6.08 28.37 -11.39
CA LYS A 96 5.68 27.18 -12.15
C LYS A 96 4.32 26.68 -11.65
N ASP A 97 3.34 26.63 -12.53
CA ASP A 97 2.01 26.08 -12.23
C ASP A 97 2.06 24.59 -11.90
N VAL A 98 3.01 23.86 -12.52
CA VAL A 98 3.25 22.44 -12.27
C VAL A 98 4.75 22.19 -12.12
N LYS A 99 5.15 21.70 -10.96
CA LYS A 99 6.50 21.22 -10.66
C LYS A 99 6.45 19.81 -10.10
N ILE A 100 6.71 18.85 -10.97
CA ILE A 100 6.79 17.43 -10.62
C ILE A 100 8.18 16.92 -11.03
N ALA A 101 8.85 16.16 -10.16
CA ALA A 101 10.12 15.51 -10.48
C ALA A 101 10.42 14.38 -9.50
N GLY A 102 10.80 13.21 -10.01
CA GLY A 102 11.41 12.15 -9.20
C GLY A 102 12.85 12.47 -8.81
N ARG A 103 13.28 11.94 -7.67
CA ARG A 103 14.67 11.95 -7.20
C ARG A 103 15.05 10.52 -6.80
N GLY A 104 15.72 9.83 -7.73
CA GLY A 104 16.04 8.41 -7.57
C GLY A 104 14.77 7.56 -7.41
N LEU A 105 14.82 6.57 -6.52
CA LEU A 105 13.71 5.66 -6.23
C LEU A 105 12.81 6.11 -5.07
N LYS A 106 13.27 7.08 -4.27
CA LYS A 106 12.74 7.29 -2.92
C LYS A 106 11.92 8.56 -2.77
N THR A 107 11.83 9.41 -3.79
CA THR A 107 11.29 10.74 -3.58
C THR A 107 10.62 11.30 -4.82
N ILE A 108 9.44 11.89 -4.64
CA ILE A 108 8.78 12.74 -5.63
C ILE A 108 8.72 14.17 -5.07
N ILE A 109 9.19 15.13 -5.85
CA ILE A 109 8.86 16.55 -5.66
C ILE A 109 7.52 16.80 -6.32
N PHE A 110 6.54 17.26 -5.54
CA PHE A 110 5.20 17.60 -6.00
C PHE A 110 4.86 19.03 -5.53
N GLY A 111 5.00 19.99 -6.43
CA GLY A 111 4.90 21.41 -6.11
C GLY A 111 5.90 21.83 -5.05
N ARG A 112 5.39 22.34 -3.93
CA ARG A 112 6.18 22.74 -2.75
C ARG A 112 6.51 21.58 -1.83
N HIS A 113 5.89 20.42 -2.04
CA HIS A 113 5.96 19.28 -1.14
C HIS A 113 6.87 18.17 -1.67
N THR A 114 7.29 17.32 -0.75
CA THR A 114 8.08 16.13 -1.01
C THR A 114 7.26 14.93 -0.56
N ILE A 115 7.10 13.96 -1.45
CA ILE A 115 6.52 12.65 -1.13
C ILE A 115 7.68 11.69 -0.93
N ASP A 116 7.79 11.15 0.29
CA ASP A 116 8.76 10.11 0.60
C ASP A 116 8.24 8.74 0.16
N LEU A 117 9.06 7.99 -0.55
CA LEU A 117 8.81 6.63 -1.05
C LEU A 117 9.85 5.65 -0.53
N SER A 118 10.65 6.03 0.48
CA SER A 118 11.68 5.18 1.10
C SER A 118 11.16 3.81 1.53
N CYS A 119 9.92 3.73 2.02
CA CYS A 119 9.24 2.49 2.42
C CYS A 119 8.38 1.85 1.33
N VAL A 120 8.56 2.22 0.06
CA VAL A 120 7.86 1.64 -1.10
C VAL A 120 8.86 0.82 -1.91
N GLU A 121 9.21 -0.35 -1.37
CA GLU A 121 10.31 -1.19 -1.88
C GLU A 121 10.06 -1.76 -3.29
N GLY A 122 8.81 -1.81 -3.75
CA GLY A 122 8.45 -2.32 -5.08
C GLY A 122 8.91 -1.44 -6.26
N LEU A 123 9.47 -0.26 -6.00
CA LEU A 123 9.99 0.64 -7.03
C LEU A 123 11.42 0.25 -7.40
N VAL A 124 11.62 -0.11 -8.67
CA VAL A 124 12.89 -0.63 -9.18
C VAL A 124 13.58 0.32 -10.16
N HIS A 125 12.88 1.32 -10.69
CA HIS A 125 13.45 2.27 -11.65
C HIS A 125 12.98 3.72 -11.44
N PRO A 126 13.87 4.75 -11.55
CA PRO A 126 13.49 6.16 -11.38
C PRO A 126 12.38 6.64 -12.34
N SER A 127 12.29 6.06 -13.53
CA SER A 127 11.21 6.34 -14.48
C SER A 127 9.82 6.00 -13.94
N GLN A 128 9.71 5.02 -13.03
CA GLN A 128 8.44 4.73 -12.35
C GLN A 128 8.08 5.86 -11.39
N VAL A 129 9.06 6.41 -10.66
CA VAL A 129 8.86 7.53 -9.73
C VAL A 129 8.40 8.78 -10.47
N ASN A 130 9.03 9.08 -11.62
CA ASN A 130 8.61 10.17 -12.50
C ASN A 130 7.17 9.96 -13.00
N ALA A 131 6.86 8.76 -13.49
CA ALA A 131 5.52 8.42 -13.99
C ALA A 131 4.46 8.52 -12.89
N ILE A 132 4.74 8.04 -11.68
CA ILE A 132 3.82 8.12 -10.53
C ILE A 132 3.55 9.58 -10.16
N GLY A 133 4.59 10.41 -10.07
CA GLY A 133 4.41 11.84 -9.76
C GLY A 133 3.49 12.53 -10.76
N GLN A 134 3.66 12.20 -12.04
CA GLN A 134 2.83 12.74 -13.11
C GLN A 134 1.40 12.15 -13.08
N ALA A 135 1.25 10.86 -12.78
CA ALA A 135 -0.04 10.20 -12.62
C ALA A 135 -0.86 10.75 -11.46
N ILE A 136 -0.23 11.21 -10.37
CA ILE A 136 -0.91 11.93 -9.28
C ILE A 136 -1.59 13.20 -9.82
N TYR A 137 -0.86 13.97 -10.63
CA TYR A 137 -1.39 15.21 -11.21
C TYR A 137 -2.47 14.93 -12.28
N TYR A 138 -2.28 13.86 -13.06
CA TYR A 138 -3.29 13.37 -14.00
C TYR A 138 -4.60 13.01 -13.27
N ALA A 139 -4.52 12.17 -12.23
CA ALA A 139 -5.64 11.75 -11.40
C ALA A 139 -6.40 12.95 -10.80
N ARG A 140 -5.65 13.92 -10.26
CA ARG A 140 -6.19 15.18 -9.72
C ARG A 140 -7.03 15.93 -10.77
N THR A 141 -6.53 15.99 -11.99
CA THR A 141 -7.11 16.83 -13.05
C THR A 141 -8.32 16.16 -13.71
N ARG A 142 -8.32 14.82 -13.81
CA ARG A 142 -9.34 14.07 -14.55
C ARG A 142 -10.42 13.43 -13.67
N TYR A 143 -10.07 12.91 -12.49
CA TYR A 143 -10.95 11.97 -11.78
C TYR A 143 -11.29 12.36 -10.34
N MET A 144 -10.51 13.24 -9.71
CA MET A 144 -10.80 13.75 -8.36
C MET A 144 -11.89 14.83 -8.41
N ASP A 145 -13.15 14.38 -8.50
CA ASP A 145 -14.35 15.20 -8.60
C ASP A 145 -15.07 15.41 -7.26
N GLY A 146 -14.49 14.94 -6.16
CA GLY A 146 -15.11 14.97 -4.82
C GLY A 146 -16.20 13.93 -4.62
N LYS A 147 -16.36 12.96 -5.54
CA LYS A 147 -17.33 11.86 -5.43
C LYS A 147 -16.67 10.50 -5.54
N ARG A 148 -15.73 10.34 -6.47
CA ARG A 148 -15.04 9.05 -6.67
C ARG A 148 -14.11 8.71 -5.52
N THR A 149 -14.16 7.46 -5.12
CA THR A 149 -13.27 6.87 -4.13
C THR A 149 -11.86 6.69 -4.71
N LEU A 150 -10.86 6.62 -3.83
CA LEU A 150 -9.48 6.39 -4.22
C LEU A 150 -9.31 5.12 -5.08
N PRO A 151 -9.91 3.96 -4.75
CA PRO A 151 -9.84 2.78 -5.63
C PRO A 151 -10.34 3.05 -7.05
N GLU A 152 -11.50 3.68 -7.21
CA GLU A 152 -12.08 4.01 -8.53
C GLU A 152 -11.17 4.94 -9.33
N ILE A 153 -10.60 5.97 -8.68
CA ILE A 153 -9.65 6.88 -9.32
C ILE A 153 -8.41 6.14 -9.80
N LEU A 154 -7.86 5.24 -8.98
CA LEU A 154 -6.69 4.44 -9.35
C LEU A 154 -7.00 3.56 -10.56
N ASP A 155 -8.16 2.89 -10.56
CA ASP A 155 -8.56 2.01 -11.65
C ASP A 155 -8.72 2.78 -12.97
N LEU A 156 -9.39 3.94 -12.95
CA LEU A 156 -9.52 4.80 -14.14
C LEU A 156 -8.16 5.29 -14.67
N VAL A 157 -7.21 5.65 -13.81
CA VAL A 157 -5.86 6.05 -14.23
C VAL A 157 -5.12 4.88 -14.89
N MET A 158 -5.21 3.69 -14.31
CA MET A 158 -4.56 2.51 -14.88
C MET A 158 -5.22 2.09 -16.21
N GLU A 159 -6.55 2.16 -16.32
CA GLU A 159 -7.29 1.88 -17.55
C GLU A 159 -6.89 2.83 -18.69
N ASP A 160 -6.71 4.11 -18.40
CA ASP A 160 -6.23 5.08 -19.39
C ASP A 160 -4.79 4.78 -19.84
N ILE A 161 -3.89 4.42 -18.90
CA ILE A 161 -2.53 4.01 -19.23
C ILE A 161 -2.53 2.72 -20.08
N ASP A 162 -3.44 1.79 -19.81
CA ASP A 162 -3.58 0.55 -20.57
C ASP A 162 -4.07 0.79 -21.99
N ARG A 163 -4.98 1.75 -22.16
CA ARG A 163 -5.58 2.04 -23.46
C ARG A 163 -4.71 2.95 -24.33
N TYR A 164 -4.10 3.96 -23.74
CA TYR A 164 -3.44 5.04 -24.46
C TYR A 164 -1.92 5.09 -24.24
N GLY A 165 -1.38 4.17 -23.44
CA GLY A 165 0.03 4.15 -23.06
C GLY A 165 0.38 5.20 -22.00
N LEU A 166 1.66 5.24 -21.63
CA LEU A 166 2.16 6.15 -20.58
C LEU A 166 2.12 7.63 -20.99
N ASP A 167 2.01 7.94 -22.27
CA ASP A 167 1.97 9.33 -22.73
C ASP A 167 0.68 10.05 -22.30
N VAL A 168 -0.40 9.32 -21.97
CA VAL A 168 -1.68 9.92 -21.55
C VAL A 168 -1.55 10.77 -20.28
N ILE A 169 -0.60 10.46 -19.40
CA ILE A 169 -0.43 11.17 -18.15
C ILE A 169 0.36 12.48 -18.32
N ASP A 170 1.06 12.67 -19.44
CA ASP A 170 1.81 13.90 -19.73
C ASP A 170 1.60 14.39 -21.17
N PRO A 171 0.97 15.56 -21.38
CA PRO A 171 0.78 16.11 -22.73
C PRO A 171 2.08 16.42 -23.48
N ARG A 172 3.23 16.45 -22.79
CA ARG A 172 4.54 16.68 -23.39
C ARG A 172 5.16 15.44 -24.02
N HIS A 173 4.57 14.25 -23.82
CA HIS A 173 5.05 12.97 -24.38
C HIS A 173 6.53 12.70 -24.03
N ILE A 174 6.83 12.65 -22.72
CA ILE A 174 8.21 12.48 -22.23
C ILE A 174 8.59 11.00 -22.25
N GLY A 175 9.67 10.65 -22.97
CA GLY A 175 10.18 9.28 -23.08
C GLY A 175 10.90 8.71 -21.84
N GLU A 176 10.65 9.25 -20.64
CA GLU A 176 11.32 8.86 -19.40
C GLU A 176 10.38 8.20 -18.37
N TYR A 177 9.26 7.64 -18.82
CA TYR A 177 8.28 6.95 -17.97
C TYR A 177 8.38 5.44 -18.08
N ALA A 178 8.17 4.78 -16.95
CA ALA A 178 8.05 3.33 -16.86
C ALA A 178 6.76 2.97 -16.13
N ARG A 179 6.18 1.83 -16.51
CA ARG A 179 4.94 1.33 -15.93
C ARG A 179 5.10 1.04 -14.43
N PHE A 180 4.07 1.36 -13.67
CA PHE A 180 3.95 1.14 -12.23
C PHE A 180 2.62 0.44 -11.92
N ARG A 181 2.44 -0.11 -10.71
CA ARG A 181 1.17 -0.72 -10.30
C ARG A 181 0.32 0.31 -9.58
N ARG A 182 -1.00 0.09 -9.56
CA ARG A 182 -1.96 0.93 -8.80
C ARG A 182 -1.56 1.10 -7.32
N PHE A 183 -0.88 0.11 -6.75
CA PHE A 183 -0.45 0.14 -5.34
C PHE A 183 0.68 1.14 -5.09
N GLU A 184 1.63 1.32 -6.02
CA GLU A 184 2.65 2.36 -5.89
C GLU A 184 2.05 3.76 -6.03
N LEU A 185 1.08 3.94 -6.95
CA LEU A 185 0.35 5.19 -7.09
C LEU A 185 -0.46 5.51 -5.82
N ALA A 186 -1.16 4.51 -5.27
CA ALA A 186 -1.87 4.64 -4.00
C ALA A 186 -0.91 4.99 -2.86
N ALA A 187 0.24 4.31 -2.78
CA ALA A 187 1.25 4.52 -1.75
C ALA A 187 1.83 5.93 -1.79
N ALA A 188 2.06 6.48 -2.99
CA ALA A 188 2.54 7.84 -3.17
C ALA A 188 1.47 8.89 -2.79
N LEU A 189 0.22 8.70 -3.25
CA LEU A 189 -0.90 9.57 -2.86
C LEU A 189 -1.07 9.62 -1.34
N ASN A 190 -1.08 8.45 -0.68
CA ASN A 190 -1.24 8.34 0.77
C ASN A 190 -0.09 8.96 1.58
N ARG A 191 1.04 9.23 0.96
CA ARG A 191 2.22 9.86 1.59
C ARG A 191 2.38 11.33 1.22
N LEU A 192 1.48 11.89 0.40
CA LEU A 192 1.46 13.33 0.17
C LEU A 192 0.96 14.04 1.44
N PRO A 193 1.77 14.89 2.10
CA PRO A 193 1.41 15.44 3.41
C PRO A 193 0.16 16.32 3.41
N THR A 194 -0.20 16.88 2.25
CA THR A 194 -1.36 17.75 2.10
C THR A 194 -2.64 17.01 1.74
N LEU A 195 -2.60 15.71 1.45
CA LEU A 195 -3.77 14.94 1.03
C LEU A 195 -4.90 15.07 2.05
N ARG A 196 -6.06 15.53 1.59
CA ARG A 196 -7.33 15.49 2.33
C ARG A 196 -8.30 14.54 1.66
N VAL A 197 -9.04 13.83 2.48
CA VAL A 197 -10.06 12.87 2.07
C VAL A 197 -11.34 13.11 2.84
N VAL A 198 -12.46 12.74 2.23
CA VAL A 198 -13.78 12.61 2.86
C VAL A 198 -14.14 11.14 2.98
#